data_AF-A0A4P9Y9N4-F1
#
_entry.id   AF-A0A4P9Y9N4-F1
#
_cell.length_a   1.000
_cell.length_b   1.000
_cell.length_c   1.000
_cell.angle_alpha   90.00
_cell.angle_beta   90.00
_cell.angle_gamma   90.00
#
_symmetry.space_group_name_H-M   'P 1'
#
loop_
_entity.id
_entity.type
_entity.pdbx_description
1 polymer ?
#
loop_
_entity_poly.entity_id
_entity_poly.type
_entity_poly.pdbx_seq_one_letter_code
_entity_poly.pdbx_strand_id
1 'polypeptide(L)'
;MKDEYFLKSLERRQKPPVITENIVDKMCSSTYLTEKERDMLKEIVWKYPYAFAIDEDSKGCIDPNVMPRVKIVVVDHNAWKRKSPIYVGKELKEVVEFLKKKEKSGVLERAKNSPYSNNWFMIRKKNGQLRFIQDVQPLNGVTVVDRSQPPHGEKLSE
;
A
#
# COMPACT_ATOMS: atom_id res chain seq x y z
N MET A 1 2.90 -20.35 9.12
CA MET A 1 4.03 -20.33 8.15
C MET A 1 4.17 -18.91 7.62
N LYS A 2 5.30 -18.25 7.90
CA LYS A 2 5.61 -16.89 7.40
C LYS A 2 5.76 -16.98 5.88
N ASP A 3 5.09 -16.12 5.13
CA ASP A 3 5.22 -16.09 3.68
C ASP A 3 6.49 -15.33 3.25
N GLU A 4 6.88 -15.51 1.99
CA GLU A 4 8.07 -14.87 1.40
C GLU A 4 8.01 -13.34 1.55
N TYR A 5 6.82 -12.76 1.46
CA TYR A 5 6.60 -11.33 1.66
C TYR A 5 6.98 -10.87 3.06
N PHE A 6 6.48 -11.56 4.08
CA PHE A 6 6.79 -11.22 5.47
C PHE A 6 8.28 -11.40 5.78
N LEU A 7 8.91 -12.46 5.27
CA LEU A 7 10.34 -12.68 5.44
C LEU A 7 11.18 -11.57 4.82
N LYS A 8 10.88 -11.16 3.57
CA LYS A 8 11.53 -10.00 2.92
C LYS A 8 11.26 -8.70 3.69
N SER A 9 10.09 -8.55 4.30
CA SER A 9 9.79 -7.39 5.14
C SER A 9 10.61 -7.40 6.45
N LEU A 10 10.85 -8.56 7.05
CA LEU A 10 11.71 -8.70 8.23
C LEU A 10 13.16 -8.34 7.91
N GLU A 11 13.71 -8.86 6.81
CA GLU A 11 15.07 -8.53 6.37
C GLU A 11 15.24 -7.01 6.16
N ARG A 12 14.25 -6.35 5.57
CA ARG A 12 14.25 -4.89 5.41
C ARG A 12 14.25 -4.13 6.74
N ARG A 13 13.61 -4.67 7.77
CA ARG A 13 13.54 -4.04 9.11
C ARG A 13 14.79 -4.25 9.96
N GLN A 14 15.62 -5.25 9.63
CA GLN A 14 16.88 -5.48 10.35
C GLN A 14 17.90 -4.35 10.13
N LYS A 15 17.74 -3.57 9.05
CA LYS A 15 18.59 -2.42 8.76
C LYS A 15 17.77 -1.13 8.89
N PRO A 16 18.30 -0.10 9.56
CA PRO A 16 17.64 1.19 9.58
C PRO A 16 17.53 1.73 8.16
N PRO A 17 16.42 2.38 7.80
CA PRO A 17 16.31 3.05 6.51
C PRO A 17 17.39 4.12 6.40
N VAL A 18 17.94 4.30 5.20
CA VAL A 18 18.95 5.33 4.94
C VAL A 18 18.25 6.68 4.90
N ILE A 19 18.37 7.44 5.99
CA ILE A 19 17.85 8.80 6.12
C ILE A 19 18.97 9.77 5.74
N THR A 20 18.68 10.69 4.83
CA THR A 20 19.57 11.79 4.45
C THR A 20 18.92 13.12 4.77
N GLU A 21 19.70 14.18 4.95
CA GLU A 21 19.19 15.53 5.24
C GLU A 21 18.16 15.97 4.19
N ASN A 22 18.44 15.74 2.90
CA ASN A 22 17.50 16.04 1.82
C ASN A 22 16.15 15.33 1.95
N ILE A 23 16.12 14.09 2.45
CA ILE A 23 14.87 13.35 2.68
C ILE A 23 14.12 13.97 3.85
N VAL A 24 14.81 14.27 4.94
CA VAL A 24 14.23 14.87 6.15
C VAL A 24 13.66 16.25 5.84
N ASP A 25 14.39 17.09 5.13
CA ASP A 25 13.93 18.42 4.71
C ASP A 25 12.70 18.31 3.82
N LYS A 26 12.68 17.37 2.88
CA LYS A 26 11.51 17.10 2.05
C LYS A 26 10.31 16.65 2.88
N MET A 27 10.49 15.72 3.82
CA MET A 27 9.43 15.25 4.72
C MET A 27 8.88 16.37 5.61
N CYS A 28 9.75 17.26 6.09
CA CYS A 28 9.41 18.33 7.02
C CYS A 28 9.12 19.67 6.33
N SER A 29 8.97 19.69 5.01
CA SER A 29 8.76 20.91 4.19
C SER A 29 7.36 21.52 4.25
N SER A 30 6.52 21.08 5.20
CA SER A 30 5.14 21.56 5.32
C SER A 30 5.09 23.07 5.57
N THR A 31 4.24 23.76 4.81
CA THR A 31 3.92 25.18 5.00
C THR A 31 2.99 25.45 6.17
N TYR A 32 2.37 24.40 6.73
CA TYR A 32 1.44 24.51 7.86
C TYR A 32 2.13 24.54 9.23
N LEU A 33 3.45 24.30 9.27
CA LEU A 33 4.23 24.28 10.50
C LEU A 33 5.05 25.57 10.65
N THR A 34 5.24 26.02 11.88
CA THR A 34 6.22 27.05 12.22
C THR A 34 7.64 26.52 12.06
N GLU A 35 8.64 27.41 12.06
CA GLU A 35 10.06 27.02 11.99
C GLU A 35 10.46 26.09 13.14
N LYS A 36 10.07 26.45 14.37
CA LYS A 36 10.36 25.65 15.57
C LYS A 36 9.73 24.25 15.50
N GLU A 37 8.50 24.15 15.01
CA GLU A 37 7.83 22.85 14.84
C GLU A 37 8.48 22.01 13.74
N ARG A 38 8.96 22.63 12.66
CA ARG A 38 9.73 21.91 11.63
C ARG A 38 11.03 21.36 12.23
N ASP A 39 11.77 22.15 13.00
CA ASP A 39 13.01 21.69 13.61
C ASP A 39 12.77 20.53 14.57
N MET A 40 11.74 20.62 15.42
CA MET A 40 11.31 19.53 16.28
C MET A 40 10.90 18.27 15.48
N LEU A 41 10.18 18.45 14.36
CA LEU A 41 9.81 17.32 13.50
C LEU A 41 11.05 16.64 12.90
N LYS A 42 12.06 17.41 12.48
CA LYS A 42 13.33 16.84 11.99
C LYS A 42 14.00 16.00 13.08
N GLU A 43 14.06 16.49 14.32
CA GLU A 43 14.60 15.73 15.45
C GLU A 43 13.84 14.42 15.69
N ILE A 44 12.51 14.43 15.60
CA ILE A 44 11.67 13.24 15.76
C ILE A 44 11.94 12.23 14.64
N VAL A 45 12.06 12.67 13.38
CA VAL A 45 12.35 11.79 12.24
C VAL A 45 13.71 11.11 12.41
N TRP A 46 14.72 11.84 12.87
CA TRP A 46 16.04 11.28 13.17
C TRP A 46 16.01 10.31 14.36
N LYS A 47 15.24 10.63 15.40
CA LYS A 47 15.13 9.81 16.61
C LYS A 47 14.39 8.49 16.36
N TYR A 48 13.39 8.48 15.47
CA TYR A 48 12.54 7.32 15.19
C TYR A 48 12.57 6.93 13.71
N PRO A 49 13.71 6.44 13.19
CA PRO A 49 13.90 6.19 11.75
C PRO A 49 12.95 5.11 11.20
N TYR A 50 12.50 4.18 12.04
CA TYR A 50 11.57 3.10 11.64
C TYR A 50 10.09 3.48 11.69
N ALA A 51 9.75 4.62 12.29
CA ALA A 51 8.36 5.03 12.46
C ALA A 51 7.77 5.61 11.16
N PHE A 52 8.62 6.16 10.29
CA PHE A 52 8.20 6.86 9.08
C PHE A 52 8.50 6.04 7.82
N ALA A 53 7.52 5.96 6.92
CA ALA A 53 7.73 5.38 5.60
C ALA A 53 8.25 6.47 4.64
N ILE A 54 9.48 6.30 4.16
CA ILE A 54 10.16 7.20 3.22
C ILE A 54 9.76 6.90 1.78
N ASP A 55 9.77 5.62 1.43
CA ASP A 55 9.47 5.10 0.11
C ASP A 55 8.62 3.83 0.18
N GLU A 56 8.32 3.26 -0.99
CA GLU A 56 7.56 2.00 -1.10
C GLU A 56 8.29 0.80 -0.46
N ASP A 57 9.62 0.84 -0.38
CA ASP A 57 10.43 -0.25 0.15
C ASP A 57 10.49 -0.21 1.68
N SER A 58 10.38 0.98 2.29
CA SER A 58 10.31 1.22 3.74
C SER A 58 8.94 0.94 4.38
N LYS A 59 7.96 0.48 3.59
CA LYS A 59 6.62 0.17 4.09
C LYS A 59 6.65 -0.92 5.16
N GLY A 60 5.92 -0.67 6.25
CA GLY A 60 5.71 -1.64 7.30
C GLY A 60 4.82 -2.83 6.86
N CYS A 61 4.87 -3.90 7.63
CA CYS A 61 3.95 -5.03 7.51
C CYS A 61 3.70 -5.60 8.92
N ILE A 62 2.44 -5.92 9.23
CA ILE A 62 2.07 -6.39 10.57
C ILE A 62 2.58 -7.83 10.74
N ASP A 63 3.09 -8.18 11.94
CA ASP A 63 3.53 -9.54 12.24
C ASP A 63 2.33 -10.51 12.19
N PRO A 64 2.37 -11.57 11.36
CA PRO A 64 1.33 -12.60 11.32
C PRO A 64 1.03 -13.29 12.65
N ASN A 65 1.96 -13.26 13.62
CA ASN A 65 1.74 -13.79 14.97
C ASN A 65 0.92 -12.83 15.83
N VAL A 66 0.97 -11.53 15.56
CA VAL A 66 0.18 -10.50 16.25
C VAL A 66 -1.19 -10.39 15.61
N MET A 67 -1.25 -10.30 14.27
CA MET A 67 -2.48 -10.30 13.51
C MET A 67 -2.39 -11.36 12.41
N PRO A 68 -3.16 -12.45 12.50
CA PRO A 68 -3.14 -13.48 11.48
C PRO A 68 -3.64 -12.92 10.14
N ARG A 69 -3.25 -13.58 9.05
CA ARG A 69 -3.70 -13.19 7.71
C ARG A 69 -5.23 -13.20 7.62
N VAL A 70 -5.76 -12.17 6.98
CA VAL A 70 -7.19 -12.02 6.74
C VAL A 70 -7.68 -13.14 5.82
N LYS A 71 -8.70 -13.86 6.25
CA LYS A 71 -9.44 -14.81 5.42
C LYS A 71 -10.74 -14.13 4.98
N ILE A 72 -10.90 -13.93 3.68
CA ILE A 72 -12.12 -13.36 3.12
C ILE A 72 -13.16 -14.48 3.03
N VAL A 73 -14.26 -14.34 3.77
CA VAL A 73 -15.37 -15.29 3.74
C VAL A 73 -16.31 -14.89 2.60
N VAL A 74 -16.67 -15.87 1.77
CA VAL A 74 -17.51 -15.67 0.58
C VAL A 74 -18.68 -16.65 0.60
N VAL A 75 -19.81 -16.26 0.02
CA VAL A 75 -20.96 -17.15 -0.23
C VAL A 75 -20.68 -18.08 -1.41
N ASP A 76 -21.51 -19.09 -1.66
CA ASP A 76 -21.38 -19.94 -2.84
C ASP A 76 -21.56 -19.13 -4.14
N HIS A 77 -20.65 -19.31 -5.09
CA HIS A 77 -20.63 -18.56 -6.35
C HIS A 77 -19.70 -19.18 -7.39
N ASN A 78 -19.87 -18.76 -8.64
CA ASN A 78 -18.96 -19.10 -9.73
C ASN A 78 -17.79 -18.13 -9.79
N ALA A 79 -16.57 -18.65 -9.92
CA ALA A 79 -15.39 -17.83 -10.16
C ALA A 79 -15.47 -17.06 -11.49
N TRP A 80 -14.77 -15.93 -11.60
CA TRP A 80 -14.85 -15.06 -12.78
C TRP A 80 -13.48 -14.59 -13.28
N LYS A 81 -13.40 -14.33 -14.59
CA LYS A 81 -12.25 -13.67 -15.22
C LYS A 81 -12.70 -12.48 -16.05
N ARG A 82 -12.47 -11.28 -15.52
CA ARG A 82 -12.71 -10.01 -16.22
C ARG A 82 -11.42 -9.53 -16.87
N LYS A 83 -11.55 -9.01 -18.10
CA LYS A 83 -10.44 -8.41 -18.84
C LYS A 83 -10.24 -6.97 -18.38
N SER A 84 -8.97 -6.54 -18.42
CA SER A 84 -8.58 -5.16 -18.16
C SER A 84 -8.38 -4.38 -19.45
N PRO A 85 -8.49 -3.04 -19.45
CA PRO A 85 -8.16 -2.22 -20.61
C PRO A 85 -6.74 -2.48 -21.11
N ILE A 86 -6.56 -2.32 -22.43
CA ILE A 86 -5.25 -2.47 -23.08
C ILE A 86 -4.56 -1.11 -23.08
N TYR A 87 -3.34 -1.06 -22.53
CA TYR A 87 -2.48 0.12 -22.56
C TYR A 87 -1.53 0.07 -23.76
N VAL A 88 -1.31 1.20 -24.42
CA VAL A 88 -0.45 1.31 -25.62
C VAL A 88 0.53 2.48 -25.52
N GLY A 89 1.59 2.45 -26.32
CA GLY A 89 2.54 3.56 -26.46
C GLY A 89 3.24 3.95 -25.15
N LYS A 90 3.23 5.25 -24.84
CA LYS A 90 3.87 5.81 -23.64
C LYS A 90 3.24 5.28 -22.35
N GLU A 91 1.92 5.16 -22.32
CA GLU A 91 1.19 4.72 -21.12
C GLU A 91 1.56 3.29 -20.72
N LEU A 92 1.71 2.39 -21.69
CA LEU A 92 2.14 1.01 -21.43
C LEU A 92 3.47 0.94 -20.68
N LYS A 93 4.45 1.77 -21.06
CA LYS A 93 5.77 1.79 -20.40
C LYS A 93 5.65 2.20 -18.93
N GLU A 94 4.90 3.27 -18.66
CA GLU A 94 4.67 3.75 -17.29
C GLU A 94 3.92 2.73 -16.43
N VAL A 95 2.90 2.06 -17.01
CA VAL A 95 2.14 1.01 -16.34
C VAL A 95 3.00 -0.21 -16.01
N VAL A 96 3.83 -0.66 -16.97
CA VAL A 96 4.74 -1.80 -16.75
C VAL A 96 5.76 -1.49 -15.67
N GLU A 97 6.34 -0.29 -15.68
CA GLU A 97 7.28 0.15 -14.64
C GLU A 97 6.62 0.21 -13.26
N PHE A 98 5.40 0.75 -13.19
CA PHE A 98 4.62 0.78 -11.96
C PHE A 98 4.35 -0.63 -11.41
N LEU A 99 3.90 -1.55 -12.26
CA LEU A 99 3.60 -2.93 -11.85
C LEU A 99 4.86 -3.67 -11.38
N LYS A 100 6.00 -3.51 -12.08
CA LYS A 100 7.28 -4.07 -11.64
C LYS A 100 7.71 -3.53 -10.28
N LYS A 101 7.52 -2.24 -10.03
CA LYS A 101 7.80 -1.65 -8.70
C LYS A 101 6.92 -2.25 -7.61
N LYS A 102 5.64 -2.47 -7.90
CA LYS A 102 4.71 -3.13 -6.96
C LYS A 102 5.05 -4.59 -6.72
N GLU A 103 5.45 -5.33 -7.75
CA GLU A 103 5.96 -6.69 -7.66
C GLU A 103 7.24 -6.75 -6.80
N LYS A 104 8.20 -5.85 -7.04
CA LYS A 104 9.42 -5.75 -6.24
C LYS A 104 9.14 -5.42 -4.77
N SER A 105 8.21 -4.49 -4.50
CA SER A 105 7.81 -4.14 -3.14
C SER A 105 7.07 -5.27 -2.42
N GLY A 106 6.58 -6.25 -3.18
CA GLY A 106 5.80 -7.41 -2.74
C GLY A 106 4.31 -7.14 -2.51
N VAL A 107 3.82 -5.95 -2.87
CA VAL A 107 2.39 -5.60 -2.79
C VAL A 107 1.57 -6.39 -3.82
N LEU A 108 2.17 -6.69 -4.98
CA LEU A 108 1.59 -7.54 -6.01
C LEU A 108 2.46 -8.78 -6.19
N GLU A 109 1.82 -9.90 -6.47
CA GLU A 109 2.48 -11.16 -6.80
C GLU A 109 1.85 -11.78 -8.05
N ARG A 110 2.62 -12.64 -8.73
CA ARG A 110 2.11 -13.39 -9.87
C ARG A 110 1.30 -14.58 -9.39
N ALA A 111 0.00 -14.56 -9.67
CA ALA A 111 -0.83 -15.73 -9.47
C ALA A 111 -0.54 -16.80 -10.54
N LYS A 112 -0.18 -18.01 -10.13
CA LYS A 112 0.11 -19.11 -11.07
C LYS A 112 -1.15 -19.62 -11.78
N ASN A 113 -2.21 -19.94 -11.03
CA ASN A 113 -3.46 -20.50 -11.54
C ASN A 113 -4.67 -19.94 -10.78
N SER A 114 -4.92 -18.64 -10.88
CA SER A 114 -6.09 -18.05 -10.24
C SER A 114 -7.36 -18.28 -11.07
N PRO A 115 -8.45 -18.81 -10.47
CA PRO A 115 -9.76 -18.83 -11.12
C PRO A 115 -10.43 -17.44 -11.12
N TYR A 116 -9.93 -16.50 -10.29
CA TYR A 116 -10.41 -15.13 -10.20
C TYR A 116 -9.50 -14.14 -10.94
N SER A 117 -10.09 -13.23 -11.70
CA SER A 117 -9.43 -12.05 -12.23
C SER A 117 -10.40 -10.88 -12.25
N ASN A 118 -10.10 -9.84 -11.48
CA ASN A 118 -10.84 -8.58 -11.52
C ASN A 118 -10.33 -7.71 -12.68
N ASN A 119 -11.19 -6.82 -13.16
CA ASN A 119 -10.75 -5.73 -14.02
C ASN A 119 -9.90 -4.76 -13.18
N TRP A 120 -8.85 -4.21 -13.74
CA TRP A 120 -8.06 -3.15 -13.12
C TRP A 120 -7.69 -2.10 -14.15
N PHE A 121 -7.49 -0.88 -13.70
CA PHE A 121 -7.12 0.24 -14.54
C PHE A 121 -6.31 1.28 -13.76
N MET A 122 -5.76 2.23 -14.49
CA MET A 122 -4.89 3.28 -13.98
C MET A 122 -5.56 4.63 -14.19
N ILE A 123 -5.50 5.49 -13.17
CA ILE A 123 -5.94 6.89 -13.23
C ILE A 123 -4.74 7.79 -12.93
N ARG A 124 -4.61 8.93 -13.63
CA ARG A 124 -3.64 9.96 -13.25
C ARG A 124 -4.18 10.84 -12.13
N LYS A 125 -3.39 11.00 -11.06
CA LYS A 125 -3.63 12.01 -10.02
C LYS A 125 -3.34 13.42 -10.56
N LYS A 126 -3.77 14.46 -9.82
CA LYS A 126 -3.44 15.88 -10.11
C LYS A 126 -1.93 16.14 -10.23
N ASN A 127 -1.11 15.38 -9.52
CA ASN A 127 0.36 15.47 -9.56
C ASN A 127 0.99 14.66 -10.71
N GLY A 128 0.21 14.15 -11.66
CA GLY A 128 0.67 13.38 -12.82
C GLY A 128 0.98 11.90 -12.55
N GLN A 129 1.06 11.47 -11.28
CA GLN A 129 1.37 10.10 -10.92
C GLN A 129 0.22 9.13 -11.25
N LEU A 130 0.56 7.91 -11.66
CA LEU A 130 -0.41 6.84 -11.87
C LEU A 130 -0.93 6.29 -10.53
N ARG A 131 -2.23 6.01 -10.50
CA ARG A 131 -2.94 5.33 -9.42
C ARG A 131 -3.58 4.06 -9.99
N PHE A 132 -3.14 2.91 -9.50
CA PHE A 132 -3.74 1.61 -9.78
C PHE A 132 -5.05 1.44 -9.02
N ILE A 133 -6.08 1.00 -9.73
CA ILE A 133 -7.42 0.74 -9.21
C ILE A 133 -7.84 -0.64 -9.68
N GLN A 134 -8.33 -1.47 -8.76
CA GLN A 134 -8.97 -2.74 -9.06
C GLN A 134 -10.47 -2.57 -8.89
N ASP A 135 -11.25 -2.99 -9.89
CA ASP A 135 -12.69 -3.13 -9.79
C ASP A 135 -13.00 -4.40 -9.00
N VAL A 136 -13.08 -4.25 -7.69
CA VAL A 136 -13.41 -5.33 -6.73
C VAL A 136 -14.91 -5.44 -6.46
N GLN A 137 -15.76 -4.75 -7.20
CA GLN A 137 -17.22 -4.87 -7.06
C GLN A 137 -17.73 -6.32 -7.14
N PRO A 138 -17.20 -7.20 -8.02
CA PRO A 138 -17.64 -8.60 -8.08
C PRO A 138 -17.31 -9.35 -6.79
N LEU A 139 -16.13 -9.09 -6.23
CA LEU A 139 -15.71 -9.71 -4.98
C LEU A 139 -16.57 -9.22 -3.81
N ASN A 140 -16.86 -7.93 -3.76
CA ASN A 140 -17.73 -7.35 -2.73
C ASN A 140 -19.15 -7.95 -2.77
N GLY A 141 -19.67 -8.28 -3.95
CA GLY A 141 -21.00 -8.89 -4.10
C GLY A 141 -21.10 -10.31 -3.54
N VAL A 142 -19.98 -11.04 -3.44
CA VAL A 142 -19.94 -12.41 -2.90
C VAL A 142 -19.33 -12.50 -1.52
N THR A 143 -18.74 -11.41 -1.01
CA THR A 143 -18.10 -11.37 0.30
C THR A 143 -19.15 -11.27 1.40
N VAL A 144 -19.05 -12.11 2.43
CA VAL A 144 -19.91 -12.02 3.62
C VAL A 144 -19.62 -10.70 4.33
N VAL A 145 -20.66 -9.90 4.53
CA VAL A 145 -20.54 -8.56 5.11
C VAL A 145 -20.16 -8.64 6.58
N ASP A 146 -19.02 -8.03 6.92
CA ASP A 146 -18.69 -7.71 8.30
C ASP A 146 -19.49 -6.47 8.74
N ARG A 147 -20.26 -6.60 9.82
CA ARG A 147 -21.09 -5.52 10.39
C ARG A 147 -20.36 -4.71 11.46
N SER A 148 -19.06 -4.96 11.66
CA SER A 148 -18.21 -4.19 12.55
C SER A 148 -17.98 -2.80 11.97
N GLN A 149 -18.93 -1.88 12.18
CA GLN A 149 -18.78 -0.50 11.74
C GLN A 149 -17.71 0.20 12.58
N PRO A 150 -16.78 0.94 11.96
CA PRO A 150 -15.87 1.79 12.72
C PRO A 150 -16.69 2.83 13.51
N PRO A 151 -16.22 3.23 14.70
CA PRO A 151 -16.90 4.27 15.48
C PRO A 151 -17.04 5.54 14.65
N HIS A 152 -18.18 6.23 14.84
CA HIS A 152 -18.43 7.49 14.15
C HIS A 152 -17.42 8.54 14.62
N GLY A 153 -16.74 9.19 13.67
CA GLY A 153 -15.61 10.08 13.98
C GLY A 153 -15.96 11.21 14.96
N GLU A 154 -17.16 11.76 14.88
CA GLU A 154 -17.63 12.83 15.80
C GLU A 154 -17.77 12.33 17.24
N LYS A 155 -18.05 11.03 17.45
CA LYS A 155 -18.14 10.43 18.79
C LYS A 155 -16.78 10.09 19.40
N LEU A 156 -15.70 10.19 18.61
CA LEU A 156 -14.33 9.96 19.07
C LEU A 156 -13.58 11.27 19.36
N SER A 157 -14.15 12.41 18.98
CA SER A 157 -13.55 13.74 19.16
C SER A 157 -13.90 14.43 20.48
N GLU A 158 -14.58 13.73 21.39
CA GLU A 158 -14.87 14.19 22.76
C GLU A 158 -13.83 13.66 23.77
#